data_AF-A0A239Q2W0-F1
#
_entry.id   AF-A0A239Q2W0-F1
#
_cell.length_a   1.000
_cell.length_b   1.000
_cell.length_c   1.000
_cell.angle_alpha   90.00
_cell.angle_beta   90.00
_cell.angle_gamma   90.00
#
_symmetry.space_group_name_H-M   'P 1'
#
loop_
_entity.id
_entity.type
_entity.pdbx_description
1 polymer ?
#
loop_
_entity_poly.entity_id
_entity_poly.type
_entity_poly.pdbx_seq_one_letter_code
_entity_poly.pdbx_strand_id
1 'polypeptide(L)'
;MKSHVRWHVAGIVGLTLCLSQPVMAQTEKVAVGTIVASIGATTYEGETLDVPSDGTATAEFRTFGPMRSVSIQGHDPNAESIMRNVLTLDLMVMGNDASATVSDATVAYFPEGMSAPFYHSEQSAPPAQIVLDTLSFEDGAARATGSFTALVCRKDDYFSEADENDCLPVEGRFDTALRDSG
;
A
#
# COMPACT_ATOMS: atom_id res chain seq x y z
N MET A 1 17.75 -60.47 -54.10
CA MET A 1 18.41 -59.61 -53.10
C MET A 1 17.56 -59.64 -51.84
N LYS A 2 18.16 -60.08 -50.71
CA LYS A 2 17.80 -60.01 -49.26
C LYS A 2 16.48 -59.36 -48.84
N SER A 3 15.75 -59.74 -47.79
CA SER A 3 15.72 -60.84 -46.81
C SER A 3 14.58 -60.50 -45.82
N HIS A 4 14.05 -61.52 -45.16
CA HIS A 4 13.14 -61.54 -44.00
C HIS A 4 13.11 -60.32 -43.06
N VAL A 5 11.96 -60.11 -42.40
CA VAL A 5 11.75 -60.37 -40.95
C VAL A 5 10.44 -59.72 -40.49
N ARG A 6 9.49 -60.51 -39.95
CA ARG A 6 8.34 -60.03 -39.16
C ARG A 6 8.70 -60.17 -37.69
N TRP A 7 8.81 -59.06 -36.96
CA TRP A 7 8.89 -59.05 -35.50
C TRP A 7 7.60 -58.46 -34.94
N HIS A 8 7.00 -59.18 -33.99
CA HIS A 8 6.01 -58.63 -33.08
C HIS A 8 6.74 -57.83 -32.01
N VAL A 9 6.37 -56.56 -31.82
CA VAL A 9 6.75 -55.81 -30.62
C VAL A 9 5.47 -55.29 -29.97
N ALA A 10 5.30 -55.71 -28.71
CA ALA A 10 4.19 -55.40 -27.84
C ALA A 10 4.04 -53.90 -27.60
N GLY A 11 2.80 -53.41 -27.70
CA GLY A 11 2.44 -52.06 -27.31
C GLY A 11 2.36 -51.95 -25.79
N ILE A 12 3.27 -51.16 -25.20
CA ILE A 12 3.10 -50.65 -23.83
C ILE A 12 2.42 -49.29 -23.97
N VAL A 13 1.13 -49.24 -23.65
CA VAL A 13 0.39 -48.00 -23.47
C VAL A 13 0.86 -47.39 -22.15
N GLY A 14 1.80 -46.46 -22.23
CA GLY A 14 2.20 -45.62 -21.10
C GLY A 14 1.11 -44.57 -20.86
N LEU A 15 0.25 -44.82 -19.87
CA LEU A 15 -0.74 -43.86 -19.41
C LEU A 15 -0.01 -42.81 -18.53
N THR A 16 0.49 -41.74 -19.15
CA THR A 16 1.05 -40.60 -18.42
C THR A 16 -0.10 -39.86 -17.73
N LEU A 17 -0.33 -40.14 -16.44
CA LEU A 17 -1.20 -39.31 -15.61
C LEU A 17 -0.57 -37.92 -15.49
N CYS A 18 -1.09 -36.95 -16.24
CA CYS A 18 -0.86 -35.54 -15.96
C CYS A 18 -1.48 -35.24 -14.59
N LEU A 19 -0.65 -35.24 -13.54
CA LEU A 19 -0.99 -34.66 -12.26
C LEU A 19 -1.24 -33.16 -12.49
N SER A 20 -2.50 -32.78 -12.62
CA SER A 20 -2.93 -31.39 -12.57
C SER A 20 -2.59 -30.87 -11.18
N GLN A 21 -1.42 -30.27 -11.02
CA GLN A 21 -1.10 -29.54 -9.81
C GLN A 21 -2.08 -28.37 -9.72
N PRO A 22 -2.79 -28.18 -8.60
CA PRO A 22 -3.55 -26.96 -8.40
C PRO A 22 -2.53 -25.81 -8.39
N VAL A 23 -2.56 -24.97 -9.42
CA VAL A 23 -1.98 -23.64 -9.33
C VAL A 23 -2.75 -22.96 -8.21
N MET A 24 -2.08 -22.79 -7.08
CA MET A 24 -2.53 -21.85 -6.06
C MET A 24 -2.51 -20.49 -6.75
N ALA A 25 -3.69 -19.97 -7.08
CA ALA A 25 -3.83 -18.60 -7.57
C ALA A 25 -3.28 -17.70 -6.47
N GLN A 26 -2.04 -17.24 -6.64
CA GLN A 26 -1.48 -16.21 -5.79
C GLN A 26 -2.27 -14.94 -6.10
N THR A 27 -2.86 -14.33 -5.07
CA THR A 27 -3.37 -12.97 -5.16
C THR A 27 -2.20 -12.08 -5.57
N GLU A 28 -2.11 -11.78 -6.85
CA GLU A 28 -1.06 -10.93 -7.40
C GLU A 28 -1.30 -9.51 -6.88
N LYS A 29 -0.38 -9.03 -6.05
CA LYS A 29 -0.34 -7.64 -5.61
C LYS A 29 0.61 -6.91 -6.54
N VAL A 30 0.17 -5.80 -7.10
CA VAL A 30 0.97 -5.01 -8.04
C VAL A 30 1.32 -3.70 -7.37
N ALA A 31 2.62 -3.38 -7.28
CA ALA A 31 3.05 -2.08 -6.80
C ALA A 31 2.60 -0.99 -7.79
N VAL A 32 1.94 0.06 -7.29
CA VAL A 32 1.39 1.17 -8.09
C VAL A 32 1.90 2.54 -7.64
N GLY A 33 2.81 2.55 -6.69
CA GLY A 33 3.39 3.76 -6.13
C GLY A 33 4.33 3.48 -4.97
N THR A 34 4.87 4.56 -4.42
CA THR A 34 5.89 4.53 -3.37
C THR A 34 5.67 5.62 -2.34
N ILE A 35 6.09 5.35 -1.11
CA ILE A 35 6.34 6.34 -0.07
C ILE A 35 7.78 6.19 0.39
N VAL A 36 8.55 7.28 0.35
CA VAL A 36 9.92 7.34 0.85
C VAL A 36 9.99 8.40 1.93
N ALA A 37 10.47 8.03 3.11
CA ALA A 37 10.46 8.92 4.28
C ALA A 37 11.66 8.70 5.22
N SER A 38 11.93 9.69 6.05
CA SER A 38 12.67 9.52 7.30
C SER A 38 11.66 9.44 8.44
N ILE A 39 11.80 8.44 9.31
CA ILE A 39 11.02 8.25 10.54
C ILE A 39 12.01 8.25 11.70
N GLY A 40 12.09 9.36 12.43
CA GLY A 40 13.17 9.60 13.39
C GLY A 40 14.53 9.57 12.68
N ALA A 41 15.37 8.59 13.03
CA ALA A 41 16.68 8.36 12.41
C ALA A 41 16.68 7.26 11.34
N THR A 42 15.53 6.67 11.03
CA THR A 42 15.42 5.49 10.16
C THR A 42 14.84 5.88 8.80
N THR A 43 15.41 5.38 7.72
CA THR A 43 14.82 5.51 6.37
C THR A 43 13.72 4.47 6.18
N TYR A 44 12.60 4.91 5.60
CA TYR A 44 11.45 4.10 5.25
C TYR A 44 11.25 4.12 3.73
N GLU A 45 11.06 2.95 3.14
CA GLU A 45 10.70 2.77 1.73
C GLU A 45 9.54 1.77 1.67
N GLY A 46 8.35 2.26 1.29
CA GLY A 46 7.15 1.43 1.18
C GLY A 46 6.49 1.54 -0.19
N GLU A 47 5.79 0.50 -0.59
CA GLU A 47 5.03 0.43 -1.84
C GLU A 47 3.54 0.55 -1.56
N THR A 48 2.83 1.33 -2.39
CA THR A 48 1.37 1.25 -2.45
C THR A 48 0.99 0.13 -3.43
N LEU A 49 -0.07 -0.60 -3.11
CA LEU A 49 -0.40 -1.85 -3.77
C LEU A 49 -1.80 -1.78 -4.38
N ASP A 50 -1.95 -2.30 -5.59
CA ASP A 50 -3.23 -2.70 -6.17
C ASP A 50 -3.41 -4.21 -6.00
N VAL A 51 -4.63 -4.62 -5.68
CA VAL A 51 -5.01 -6.03 -5.48
C VAL A 51 -6.16 -6.35 -6.45
N PRO A 52 -5.88 -6.61 -7.73
CA PRO A 52 -6.90 -6.79 -8.75
C PRO A 52 -7.91 -7.90 -8.46
N SER A 53 -7.46 -9.00 -7.81
CA SER A 53 -8.35 -10.12 -7.47
C SER A 53 -9.46 -9.72 -6.51
N ASP A 54 -9.18 -8.75 -5.64
CA ASP A 54 -10.07 -8.33 -4.57
C ASP A 54 -10.77 -7.01 -4.92
N GLY A 55 -10.35 -6.38 -6.04
CA GLY A 55 -10.79 -5.04 -6.41
C GLY A 55 -10.55 -4.08 -5.26
N THR A 56 -9.37 -4.12 -4.64
CA THR A 56 -8.92 -3.24 -3.55
C THR A 56 -7.57 -2.61 -3.89
N ALA A 57 -7.26 -1.45 -3.32
CA ALA A 57 -5.94 -0.83 -3.40
C ALA A 57 -5.59 -0.20 -2.05
N THR A 58 -4.31 -0.04 -1.75
CA THR A 58 -3.83 0.55 -0.49
C THR A 58 -3.66 2.06 -0.61
N ALA A 59 -3.83 2.61 -1.81
CA ALA A 59 -3.95 4.03 -2.07
C ALA A 59 -5.30 4.30 -2.75
N GLU A 60 -6.21 4.92 -2.02
CA GLU A 60 -7.60 5.09 -2.43
C GLU A 60 -8.14 6.49 -2.12
N PHE A 61 -9.23 6.83 -2.79
CA PHE A 61 -10.01 8.02 -2.46
C PHE A 61 -11.50 7.70 -2.45
N ARG A 62 -12.24 8.52 -1.70
CA ARG A 62 -13.68 8.44 -1.59
C ARG A 62 -14.32 9.81 -1.59
N THR A 63 -15.44 9.95 -2.30
CA THR A 63 -16.11 11.25 -2.46
C THR A 63 -17.23 11.47 -1.46
N PHE A 64 -17.21 12.60 -0.77
CA PHE A 64 -18.21 13.03 0.20
C PHE A 64 -18.65 14.47 -0.09
N GLY A 65 -19.66 14.61 -0.95
CA GLY A 65 -20.11 15.93 -1.41
C GLY A 65 -18.98 16.68 -2.12
N PRO A 66 -18.58 17.89 -1.68
CA PRO A 66 -17.47 18.63 -2.28
C PRO A 66 -16.08 18.18 -1.80
N MET A 67 -16.01 17.31 -0.79
CA MET A 67 -14.76 16.83 -0.21
C MET A 67 -14.42 15.42 -0.71
N ARG A 68 -13.14 15.07 -0.64
CA ARG A 68 -12.66 13.70 -0.82
C ARG A 68 -11.75 13.31 0.32
N SER A 69 -11.97 12.13 0.89
CA SER A 69 -10.92 11.50 1.71
C SER A 69 -9.96 10.79 0.77
N VAL A 70 -8.66 10.95 0.99
CA VAL A 70 -7.62 10.17 0.32
C VAL A 70 -6.85 9.44 1.42
N SER A 71 -6.67 8.13 1.25
CA SER A 71 -5.89 7.29 2.15
C SER A 71 -4.78 6.64 1.35
N ILE A 72 -3.53 6.77 1.79
CA ILE A 72 -2.35 6.24 1.11
C ILE A 72 -1.54 5.42 2.11
N GLN A 73 -1.51 4.11 1.93
CA GLN A 73 -0.74 3.18 2.76
C GLN A 73 0.42 2.62 1.95
N GLY A 74 1.63 2.96 2.36
CA GLY A 74 2.85 2.32 1.91
C GLY A 74 3.14 1.10 2.78
N HIS A 75 3.50 -0.01 2.16
CA HIS A 75 3.84 -1.27 2.83
C HIS A 75 5.31 -1.63 2.55
N ASP A 76 6.05 -2.04 3.57
CA ASP A 76 7.43 -2.52 3.39
C ASP A 76 7.45 -3.82 2.54
N PRO A 77 8.06 -3.81 1.34
CA PRO A 77 8.10 -4.98 0.46
C PRO A 77 8.93 -6.14 1.03
N ASN A 78 9.78 -5.88 2.04
CA ASN A 78 10.64 -6.87 2.67
C ASN A 78 10.06 -7.40 4.00
N ALA A 79 8.93 -6.88 4.46
CA ALA A 79 8.30 -7.35 5.67
C ALA A 79 7.69 -8.76 5.50
N GLU A 80 7.69 -9.55 6.57
CA GLU A 80 7.09 -10.90 6.58
C GLU A 80 5.58 -10.90 6.30
N SER A 81 4.92 -9.76 6.48
CA SER A 81 3.49 -9.55 6.23
C SER A 81 3.25 -8.13 5.76
N ILE A 82 2.29 -7.95 4.85
CA ILE A 82 1.86 -6.62 4.39
C ILE A 82 1.33 -5.75 5.51
N MET A 83 0.94 -6.31 6.66
CA MET A 83 0.41 -5.53 7.77
C MET A 83 1.51 -5.01 8.71
N ARG A 84 2.78 -5.30 8.44
CA ARG A 84 3.92 -4.86 9.26
C ARG A 84 4.68 -3.77 8.54
N ASN A 85 5.26 -2.87 9.33
CA ASN A 85 6.03 -1.74 8.85
C ASN A 85 5.27 -0.93 7.78
N VAL A 86 4.09 -0.42 8.18
CA VAL A 86 3.18 0.33 7.30
C VAL A 86 3.18 1.80 7.67
N LEU A 87 3.28 2.67 6.68
CA LEU A 87 3.15 4.13 6.83
C LEU A 87 1.89 4.59 6.09
N THR A 88 1.01 5.26 6.81
CA THR A 88 -0.29 5.74 6.31
C THR A 88 -0.31 7.26 6.27
N LEU A 89 -0.82 7.81 5.16
CA LEU A 89 -1.17 9.21 4.99
C LEU A 89 -2.67 9.30 4.72
N ASP A 90 -3.41 9.94 5.62
CA ASP A 90 -4.83 10.21 5.45
C ASP A 90 -5.04 11.71 5.32
N LEU A 91 -5.81 12.15 4.32
CA LEU A 91 -6.09 13.55 4.11
C LEU A 91 -7.52 13.80 3.61
N MET A 92 -8.07 14.93 4.02
CA MET A 92 -9.33 15.46 3.51
C MET A 92 -9.04 16.61 2.56
N VAL A 93 -9.48 16.49 1.30
CA VAL A 93 -9.20 17.49 0.26
C VAL A 93 -10.46 18.09 -0.33
N MET A 94 -10.38 19.37 -0.68
CA MET A 94 -11.38 20.09 -1.46
C MET A 94 -10.75 20.65 -2.73
N GLY A 95 -11.14 20.09 -3.87
CA GLY A 95 -10.53 20.37 -5.17
C GLY A 95 -10.31 19.07 -5.97
N ASN A 96 -9.77 19.20 -7.18
CA ASN A 96 -9.52 18.06 -8.08
C ASN A 96 -8.10 18.02 -8.64
N ASP A 97 -7.24 18.96 -8.25
CA ASP A 97 -5.90 19.15 -8.78
C ASP A 97 -4.91 19.57 -7.67
N ALA A 98 -3.66 19.85 -8.04
CA ALA A 98 -2.60 20.22 -7.10
C ALA A 98 -2.91 21.48 -6.26
N SER A 99 -3.87 22.32 -6.68
CA SER A 99 -4.33 23.48 -5.91
C SER A 99 -5.39 23.15 -4.86
N ALA A 100 -5.78 21.88 -4.74
CA ALA A 100 -6.77 21.44 -3.75
C ALA A 100 -6.34 21.83 -2.33
N THR A 101 -7.31 22.31 -1.55
CA THR A 101 -7.10 22.62 -0.14
C THR A 101 -7.10 21.32 0.66
N VAL A 102 -6.03 21.07 1.41
CA VAL A 102 -5.97 20.00 2.43
C VAL A 102 -6.55 20.57 3.72
N SER A 103 -7.72 20.10 4.13
CA SER A 103 -8.41 20.60 5.34
C SER A 103 -8.07 19.80 6.60
N ASP A 104 -7.65 18.55 6.43
CA ASP A 104 -7.20 17.68 7.50
C ASP A 104 -6.13 16.73 6.94
N ALA A 105 -5.14 16.41 7.76
CA ALA A 105 -4.03 15.53 7.39
C ALA A 105 -3.56 14.77 8.63
N THR A 106 -3.37 13.47 8.46
CA THR A 106 -2.92 12.55 9.51
C THR A 106 -1.87 11.61 8.94
N VAL A 107 -0.83 11.37 9.73
CA VAL A 107 0.23 10.41 9.44
C VAL A 107 0.27 9.37 10.56
N ALA A 108 0.26 8.11 10.19
CA ALA A 108 0.31 6.98 11.12
C ALA A 108 1.41 6.00 10.71
N TYR A 109 2.13 5.44 11.69
CA TYR A 109 3.19 4.47 11.45
C TYR A 109 3.01 3.24 12.33
N PHE A 110 2.94 2.07 11.69
CA PHE A 110 2.68 0.77 12.32
C PHE A 110 3.90 -0.15 12.14
N PRO A 111 4.96 0.00 12.96
CA PRO A 111 6.20 -0.76 12.80
C PRO A 111 5.97 -2.27 12.94
N GLU A 112 5.15 -2.67 13.90
CA GLU A 112 4.85 -4.07 14.20
C GLU A 112 3.42 -4.48 13.79
N GLY A 113 2.69 -3.59 13.12
CA GLY A 113 1.29 -3.77 12.74
C GLY A 113 0.29 -3.29 13.80
N MET A 114 -0.99 -3.52 13.54
CA MET A 114 -2.14 -2.90 14.24
C MET A 114 -2.31 -3.35 15.71
N SER A 115 -1.65 -4.44 16.13
CA SER A 115 -1.80 -5.04 17.47
C SER A 115 -0.72 -4.63 18.47
N ALA A 116 0.23 -3.82 18.02
CA ALA A 116 1.38 -3.37 18.79
C ALA A 116 1.33 -1.85 18.93
N PRO A 117 2.19 -1.25 19.76
CA PRO A 117 2.31 0.18 19.79
C PRO A 117 2.58 0.74 18.39
N PHE A 118 1.90 1.83 18.08
CA PHE A 118 1.99 2.51 16.79
C PHE A 118 2.16 4.00 17.04
N TYR A 119 2.52 4.74 16.00
CA TYR A 119 2.74 6.17 16.09
C TYR A 119 1.69 6.91 15.27
N HIS A 120 1.23 8.05 15.77
CA HIS A 120 0.15 8.80 15.14
C HIS A 120 0.34 10.31 15.31
N SER A 121 -0.05 11.10 14.30
CA SER A 121 0.07 12.57 14.35
C SER A 121 -1.18 13.29 14.84
N GLU A 122 -2.29 12.60 15.08
CA GLU A 122 -3.50 13.28 15.59
C GLU A 122 -3.18 13.94 16.93
N GLN A 123 -3.68 15.17 17.10
CA GLN A 123 -3.44 16.02 18.27
C GLN A 123 -1.97 16.37 18.52
N SER A 124 -1.04 15.95 17.66
CA SER A 124 0.37 16.33 17.75
C SER A 124 0.57 17.79 17.36
N ALA A 125 1.53 18.45 18.01
CA ALA A 125 1.94 19.81 17.70
C ALA A 125 3.40 19.84 17.21
N PRO A 126 3.69 20.31 15.98
CA PRO A 126 2.75 20.85 14.99
C PRO A 126 1.88 19.76 14.33
N PRO A 127 0.70 20.12 13.77
CA PRO A 127 -0.12 19.18 13.02
C PRO A 127 0.58 18.75 11.73
N ALA A 128 0.26 17.53 11.26
CA ALA A 128 0.79 17.02 10.01
C ALA A 128 0.49 17.97 8.84
N GLN A 129 1.46 18.11 7.95
CA GLN A 129 1.38 18.93 6.75
C GLN A 129 1.58 18.02 5.55
N ILE A 130 0.69 18.11 4.57
CA ILE A 130 0.81 17.42 3.28
C ILE A 130 0.68 18.48 2.19
N VAL A 131 1.65 18.50 1.27
CA VAL A 131 1.68 19.37 0.09
C VAL A 131 1.53 18.49 -1.14
N LEU A 132 0.55 18.80 -1.98
CA LEU A 132 0.26 18.10 -3.21
C LEU A 132 0.99 18.75 -4.38
N ASP A 133 1.85 18.00 -5.05
CA ASP A 133 2.50 18.40 -6.29
C ASP A 133 1.62 18.04 -7.51
N THR A 134 0.89 16.93 -7.42
CA THR A 134 -0.08 16.48 -8.42
C THR A 134 -1.24 15.81 -7.71
N LEU A 135 -2.46 16.08 -8.17
CA LEU A 135 -3.66 15.37 -7.78
C LEU A 135 -4.54 15.22 -9.01
N SER A 136 -5.08 14.03 -9.22
CA SER A 136 -6.11 13.75 -10.21
C SER A 136 -7.02 12.65 -9.67
N PHE A 137 -8.31 12.81 -9.93
CA PHE A 137 -9.35 11.80 -9.64
C PHE A 137 -10.01 11.27 -10.92
N GLU A 138 -9.36 11.47 -12.08
CA GLU A 138 -9.88 10.97 -13.36
C GLU A 138 -9.86 9.43 -13.38
N ASP A 139 -10.95 8.83 -13.84
CA ASP A 139 -11.04 7.37 -13.92
C ASP A 139 -9.93 6.78 -14.82
N GLY A 140 -9.26 5.73 -14.33
CA GLY A 140 -8.10 5.13 -14.98
C GLY A 140 -6.81 5.97 -15.00
N ALA A 141 -6.85 7.21 -14.50
CA ALA A 141 -5.69 8.10 -14.44
C ALA A 141 -5.54 8.81 -13.07
N ALA A 142 -6.26 8.36 -12.05
CA ALA A 142 -6.23 8.95 -10.72
C ALA A 142 -4.85 8.72 -10.08
N ARG A 143 -4.27 9.79 -9.54
CA ARG A 143 -2.89 9.83 -9.04
C ARG A 143 -2.73 10.95 -8.02
N ALA A 144 -1.87 10.73 -7.04
CA ALA A 144 -1.40 11.79 -6.17
C ALA A 144 0.13 11.70 -5.98
N THR A 145 0.78 12.87 -6.01
CA THR A 145 2.20 13.02 -5.67
C THR A 145 2.38 14.19 -4.73
N GLY A 146 3.36 14.12 -3.85
CA GLY A 146 3.59 15.22 -2.92
C GLY A 146 4.67 14.96 -1.88
N SER A 147 4.68 15.82 -0.88
CA SER A 147 5.54 15.71 0.30
C SER A 147 4.74 15.89 1.58
N PHE A 148 5.27 15.36 2.67
CA PHE A 148 4.65 15.48 3.97
C PHE A 148 5.68 15.67 5.07
N THR A 149 5.24 16.33 6.14
CA THR A 149 5.98 16.43 7.41
C THR A 149 5.01 16.24 8.55
N ALA A 150 5.39 15.49 9.58
CA ALA A 150 4.60 15.27 10.78
C ALA A 150 5.50 15.04 11.99
N LEU A 151 4.93 15.25 13.18
CA LEU A 151 5.41 14.63 14.40
C LEU A 151 4.43 13.51 14.74
N VAL A 152 4.91 12.27 14.87
CA VAL A 152 4.06 11.13 15.23
C VAL A 152 4.44 10.64 16.62
N CYS A 153 3.48 10.53 17.53
CA CYS A 153 3.72 10.13 18.91
C CYS A 153 3.18 8.73 19.17
N ARG A 154 3.88 7.99 20.04
CA ARG A 154 3.59 6.60 20.35
C ARG A 154 2.22 6.47 21.04
N LYS A 155 1.46 5.45 20.67
CA LYS A 155 0.24 4.99 21.33
C LYS A 155 0.38 3.51 21.64
N ASP A 156 0.02 3.10 22.85
CA ASP A 156 0.02 1.69 23.25
C ASP A 156 -1.09 0.89 22.55
N ASP A 157 -2.24 1.53 22.32
CA ASP A 157 -3.39 1.02 21.59
C ASP A 157 -4.24 2.17 21.03
N TYR A 158 -5.33 1.85 20.34
CA TYR A 158 -6.22 2.86 19.73
C TYR A 158 -6.89 3.81 20.73
N PHE A 159 -7.14 3.34 21.95
CA PHE A 159 -7.88 4.07 22.97
C PHE A 159 -6.98 4.85 23.91
N SER A 160 -5.68 4.54 23.92
CA SER A 160 -4.67 5.23 24.70
C SER A 160 -4.42 6.63 24.17
N GLU A 161 -4.08 7.55 25.06
CA GLU A 161 -3.54 8.86 24.67
C GLU A 161 -2.15 8.68 24.05
N ALA A 162 -1.72 9.67 23.25
CA ALA A 162 -0.38 9.69 22.70
C ALA A 162 0.64 10.04 23.78
N ASP A 163 1.76 9.31 23.82
CA ASP A 163 2.90 9.66 24.69
C ASP A 163 3.73 10.76 24.02
N GLU A 164 3.53 12.00 24.48
CA GLU A 164 4.25 13.18 23.98
C GLU A 164 5.76 13.15 24.24
N ASN A 165 6.27 12.20 25.04
CA ASN A 165 7.70 12.02 25.29
C ASN A 165 8.34 11.00 24.35
N ASP A 166 7.55 10.25 23.58
CA ASP A 166 8.00 9.27 22.60
C ASP A 166 7.40 9.60 21.24
N CYS A 167 7.96 10.64 20.62
CA CYS A 167 7.56 11.11 19.31
C CYS A 167 8.72 11.05 18.32
N LEU A 168 8.37 10.75 17.07
CA LEU A 168 9.30 10.65 15.95
C LEU A 168 8.97 11.75 14.93
N PRO A 169 9.95 12.58 14.52
CA PRO A 169 9.77 13.44 13.36
C PRO A 169 9.68 12.56 12.12
N VAL A 170 8.74 12.87 11.24
CA VAL A 170 8.55 12.18 9.97
C VAL A 170 8.53 13.19 8.84
N GLU A 171 9.33 12.95 7.82
CA GLU A 171 9.34 13.74 6.58
C GLU A 171 9.52 12.83 5.39
N GLY A 172 8.82 13.11 4.28
CA GLY A 172 8.90 12.23 3.13
C GLY A 172 8.18 12.74 1.90
N ARG A 173 8.17 11.87 0.88
CA ARG A 173 7.50 12.06 -0.40
C ARG A 173 6.70 10.82 -0.76
N PHE A 174 5.62 11.03 -1.47
CA PHE A 174 4.81 9.95 -2.03
C PHE A 174 4.54 10.20 -3.51
N ASP A 175 4.38 9.11 -4.24
CA ASP A 175 3.96 9.10 -5.63
C ASP A 175 3.18 7.81 -5.89
N THR A 176 1.87 7.92 -6.14
CA THR A 176 1.01 6.74 -6.27
C THR A 176 -0.16 6.96 -7.21
N ALA A 177 -0.55 5.90 -7.94
CA ALA A 177 -1.90 5.81 -8.47
C ALA A 177 -2.92 5.75 -7.31
N LEU A 178 -4.12 6.27 -7.55
CA LEU A 178 -5.23 6.20 -6.60
C LEU A 178 -6.36 5.37 -7.20
N ARG A 179 -7.14 4.71 -6.34
CA ARG A 179 -8.36 4.00 -6.74
C ARG A 179 -9.59 4.57 -6.04
N ASP A 180 -10.70 4.67 -6.75
CA ASP A 180 -11.98 5.02 -6.12
C ASP A 180 -12.46 3.84 -5.26
N SER A 181 -12.79 4.09 -3.99
CA SER A 181 -13.30 3.09 -3.05
C SER A 181 -14.80 3.17 -2.77
N GLY A 182 -15.54 4.07 -3.44
CA GLY A 182 -17.01 3.98 -3.57
C GLY A 182 -17.83 5.20 -3.19
#